data_AF-A0A8J3GFI7-F1
#
_entry.id   AF-A0A8J3GFI7-F1
#
_cell.length_a   1.000
_cell.length_b   1.000
_cell.length_c   1.000
_cell.angle_alpha   90.00
_cell.angle_beta   90.00
_cell.angle_gamma   90.00
#
_symmetry.space_group_name_H-M   'P 1'
#
loop_
_entity.id
_entity.type
_entity.pdbx_description
1 polymer ?
#
loop_
_entity_poly.entity_id
_entity_poly.type
_entity_poly.pdbx_seq_one_letter_code
_entity_poly.pdbx_strand_id
1 'polypeptide(L)'
;MTLDVSLEGIAALAGFFVLVWELRRGVRQMRFQAVLEIYKTNRELIQLALDDPDLMAVLEGREEVDSTKERRYLQMWLNQMTMVYLGWRNRFLPRSSWEGLRRDIQESSQSPNVRKLWNQLSPYYDEEFQKFMTEMIDKSD
;
A
#
# COMPACT_ATOMS: atom_id res chain seq x y z
N MET A 1 -33.03 45.05 -1.56
CA MET A 1 -33.27 43.75 -2.23
C MET A 1 -33.02 42.67 -1.20
N THR A 2 -34.04 42.34 -0.41
CA THR A 2 -34.01 41.26 0.58
C THR A 2 -34.16 39.95 -0.17
N LEU A 3 -33.17 39.05 -0.05
CA LEU A 3 -33.28 37.69 -0.57
C LEU A 3 -34.41 37.00 0.20
N ASP A 4 -35.56 36.79 -0.45
CA ASP A 4 -36.60 35.88 0.05
C ASP A 4 -36.06 34.46 -0.10
N VAL A 5 -35.31 34.00 0.91
CA VAL A 5 -34.84 32.63 0.96
C VAL A 5 -36.02 31.79 1.44
N SER A 6 -36.60 31.00 0.54
CA SER A 6 -37.67 30.07 0.90
C SER A 6 -37.16 29.04 1.91
N LEU A 7 -38.03 28.62 2.83
CA LEU A 7 -37.72 27.57 3.81
C LEU A 7 -37.23 26.28 3.13
N GLU A 8 -37.78 25.99 1.95
CA GLU A 8 -37.37 24.89 1.07
C GLU A 8 -35.92 25.04 0.58
N GLY A 9 -35.50 26.27 0.22
CA GLY A 9 -34.13 26.56 -0.17
C GLY A 9 -33.14 26.34 0.98
N ILE A 10 -33.51 26.73 2.19
CA ILE A 10 -32.70 26.50 3.40
C ILE A 10 -32.59 25.00 3.70
N ALA A 11 -33.71 24.27 3.62
CA ALA A 11 -33.73 22.82 3.85
C ALA A 11 -32.91 22.06 2.81
N ALA A 12 -32.99 22.44 1.53
CA ALA A 12 -32.19 21.85 0.46
C ALA A 12 -30.69 22.10 0.67
N LEU A 13 -30.29 23.32 1.05
CA LEU A 13 -28.89 23.66 1.36
C LEU A 13 -28.37 22.89 2.57
N ALA A 14 -29.19 22.77 3.63
CA ALA A 14 -28.84 21.99 4.81
C ALA A 14 -28.67 20.49 4.47
N GLY A 15 -29.58 19.92 3.69
CA GLY A 15 -29.48 18.53 3.22
C GLY A 15 -28.24 18.29 2.35
N PHE A 16 -27.93 19.21 1.44
CA PHE A 16 -26.70 19.15 0.64
C PHE A 16 -25.45 19.21 1.51
N PHE A 17 -25.43 20.09 2.51
CA PHE A 17 -24.31 20.20 3.45
C PHE A 17 -24.09 18.90 4.24
N VAL A 18 -25.17 18.27 4.74
CA VAL A 18 -25.10 16.98 5.42
C VAL A 18 -24.53 15.90 4.50
N LEU A 19 -25.00 15.81 3.25
CA LEU A 19 -24.51 14.83 2.28
C LEU A 19 -23.01 15.02 1.97
N VAL A 20 -22.56 16.27 1.78
CA VAL A 20 -21.14 16.58 1.58
C VAL A 20 -20.31 16.19 2.82
N TRP A 21 -20.84 16.40 4.02
CA TRP A 21 -20.18 16.04 5.26
C TRP A 21 -20.06 14.51 5.42
N GLU A 22 -21.12 13.76 5.13
CA GLU A 22 -21.11 12.30 5.15
C GLU A 22 -20.12 11.72 4.14
N LEU A 23 -20.09 12.24 2.91
CA LEU A 23 -19.10 11.84 1.90
C LEU A 23 -17.67 12.06 2.38
N ARG A 24 -17.38 13.23 2.98
CA ARG A 24 -16.05 13.51 3.54
C ARG A 24 -15.69 12.57 4.67
N ARG A 25 -16.65 12.24 5.54
CA ARG A 25 -16.45 11.29 6.65
C ARG A 25 -16.19 9.88 6.12
N GLY A 26 -16.96 9.43 5.13
CA GLY A 26 -16.77 8.14 4.47
C GLY A 26 -15.39 8.01 3.84
N VAL A 27 -14.93 9.03 3.11
CA VAL A 27 -13.57 9.06 2.54
C VAL A 27 -12.49 9.00 3.64
N ARG A 28 -12.67 9.74 4.73
CA ARG A 28 -11.73 9.69 5.86
C ARG A 28 -11.68 8.30 6.51
N GLN A 29 -12.83 7.62 6.64
CA GLN A 29 -12.90 6.28 7.20
C GLN A 29 -12.21 5.25 6.29
N MET A 30 -12.45 5.30 4.98
CA MET A 30 -11.76 4.42 4.02
C MET A 30 -10.25 4.60 4.05
N ARG A 31 -9.77 5.85 4.14
CA ARG A 31 -8.34 6.17 4.31
C ARG A 31 -7.75 5.52 5.56
N PHE A 32 -8.44 5.67 6.68
CA PHE A 32 -8.00 5.11 7.95
C PHE A 32 -7.97 3.58 7.92
N GLN A 33 -9.00 2.95 7.35
CA GLN A 33 -9.07 1.50 7.17
C GLN A 33 -7.93 0.99 6.27
N ALA A 34 -7.64 1.66 5.15
CA ALA A 34 -6.54 1.27 4.27
C ALA A 34 -5.17 1.29 4.99
N VAL A 35 -4.92 2.33 5.79
CA VAL A 35 -3.70 2.42 6.60
C VAL A 35 -3.62 1.27 7.61
N LEU A 36 -4.71 1.01 8.34
CA LEU A 36 -4.74 -0.09 9.30
C LEU A 36 -4.52 -1.45 8.65
N GLU A 37 -5.13 -1.70 7.48
CA GLU A 37 -4.96 -2.97 6.77
C GLU A 37 -3.52 -3.16 6.30
N ILE A 38 -2.88 -2.11 5.78
CA ILE A 38 -1.45 -2.12 5.42
C ILE A 38 -0.59 -2.51 6.63
N TYR A 39 -0.80 -1.88 7.78
CA TYR A 39 -0.04 -2.19 9.01
C TYR A 39 -0.33 -3.60 9.54
N LYS A 40 -1.58 -4.05 9.46
CA LYS A 40 -1.99 -5.38 9.86
C LYS A 40 -1.30 -6.44 9.00
N THR A 41 -1.38 -6.33 7.68
CA THR A 41 -0.70 -7.25 6.75
C THR A 41 0.80 -7.22 6.96
N ASN A 42 1.41 -6.06 7.16
CA ASN A 42 2.84 -5.97 7.45
C ASN A 42 3.21 -6.72 8.73
N ARG A 43 2.42 -6.54 9.80
CA ARG A 43 2.61 -7.27 11.06
C ARG A 43 2.45 -8.78 10.86
N GLU A 44 1.46 -9.22 10.09
CA GLU A 44 1.24 -10.63 9.78
C GLU A 44 2.41 -11.23 9.00
N LEU A 45 2.98 -10.51 8.03
CA LEU A 45 4.18 -10.96 7.30
C LEU A 45 5.41 -11.07 8.19
N ILE A 46 5.65 -10.08 9.06
CA ILE A 46 6.74 -10.13 10.02
C ILE A 46 6.54 -11.28 11.01
N GLN A 47 5.33 -11.44 11.54
CA GLN A 47 5.01 -12.53 12.46
C GLN A 47 5.25 -13.89 11.81
N LEU A 48 4.84 -14.05 10.55
CA LEU A 48 5.08 -15.28 9.80
C LEU A 48 6.58 -15.60 9.68
N ALA A 49 7.44 -14.59 9.49
CA ALA A 49 8.89 -14.81 9.50
C ALA A 49 9.46 -15.12 10.89
N LEU A 50 8.90 -14.54 11.95
CA LEU A 50 9.30 -14.86 13.33
C LEU A 50 8.90 -16.28 13.73
N ASP A 51 7.79 -16.78 13.20
CA ASP A 51 7.25 -18.11 13.50
C ASP A 51 7.90 -19.24 12.68
N ASP A 52 8.54 -18.93 11.55
CA ASP A 52 9.23 -19.88 10.68
C ASP A 52 10.70 -19.48 10.45
N PRO A 53 11.69 -20.17 11.06
CA PRO A 53 13.11 -19.88 10.90
C PRO A 53 13.58 -19.83 9.44
N ASP A 54 12.95 -20.61 8.55
CA ASP A 54 13.27 -20.60 7.12
C ASP A 54 12.94 -19.24 6.50
N LEU A 55 11.81 -18.64 6.88
CA LEU A 55 11.36 -17.35 6.36
C LEU A 55 12.15 -16.18 6.95
N MET A 56 12.62 -16.30 8.20
CA MET A 56 13.58 -15.36 8.75
C MET A 56 14.89 -15.39 7.96
N ALA A 57 15.36 -16.58 7.59
CA ALA A 57 16.55 -16.74 6.75
C ALA A 57 16.40 -16.12 5.35
N VAL A 58 15.18 -16.07 4.78
CA VAL A 58 14.90 -15.32 3.55
C VAL A 58 15.13 -13.82 3.73
N LEU A 59 14.67 -13.23 4.84
CA LEU A 59 14.88 -11.81 5.14
C LEU A 59 16.37 -11.48 5.32
N GLU A 60 17.12 -12.42 5.87
CA GLU A 60 18.56 -12.30 6.06
C GLU A 60 19.39 -12.62 4.79
N GLY A 61 18.74 -13.06 3.71
CA GLY A 61 19.40 -13.37 2.44
C GLY A 61 20.25 -14.64 2.47
N ARG A 62 19.94 -15.61 3.34
CA ARG A 62 20.65 -16.90 3.39
C ARG A 62 20.16 -17.82 2.26
N GLU A 63 21.08 -18.57 1.65
CA GLU A 63 20.79 -19.39 0.45
C GLU A 63 20.17 -20.77 0.76
N GLU A 64 20.15 -21.20 2.03
CA GLU A 64 19.71 -22.54 2.45
C GLU A 64 18.21 -22.60 2.82
N VAL A 65 17.35 -21.91 2.07
CA VAL A 65 15.90 -21.90 2.32
C VAL A 65 15.16 -22.76 1.30
N ASP A 66 14.08 -23.43 1.73
CA ASP A 66 13.14 -24.08 0.81
C ASP A 66 12.67 -23.07 -0.27
N SER A 67 13.02 -23.36 -1.53
CA SER A 67 12.74 -22.48 -2.66
C SER A 67 11.25 -22.17 -2.88
N THR A 68 10.35 -23.04 -2.43
CA THR A 68 8.89 -22.81 -2.52
C THR A 68 8.47 -21.81 -1.45
N LYS A 69 8.92 -22.00 -0.20
CA LYS A 69 8.66 -21.06 0.90
C LYS A 69 9.20 -19.66 0.59
N GLU A 70 10.46 -19.58 0.15
CA GLU A 70 11.10 -18.33 -0.25
C GLU A 70 10.26 -17.59 -1.30
N ARG A 71 9.93 -18.28 -2.39
CA ARG A 71 9.14 -17.71 -3.49
C ARG A 71 7.79 -17.19 -3.02
N ARG A 72 7.06 -17.97 -2.21
CA ARG A 72 5.72 -17.58 -1.71
C ARG A 72 5.81 -16.38 -0.77
N TYR A 73 6.80 -16.39 0.12
CA TYR A 73 7.00 -15.30 1.06
C TYR A 73 7.34 -13.99 0.38
N LEU A 74 8.30 -14.01 -0.55
CA LEU A 74 8.65 -12.84 -1.36
C LEU A 74 7.49 -12.38 -2.26
N GLN A 75 6.67 -13.30 -2.77
CA GLN A 75 5.45 -12.93 -3.52
C GLN A 75 4.45 -12.17 -2.62
N MET A 76 4.30 -12.57 -1.36
CA MET A 76 3.44 -11.82 -0.42
C MET A 76 3.99 -10.42 -0.13
N TRP A 77 5.31 -10.28 0.00
CA TRP A 77 5.96 -8.97 0.10
C TRP A 77 5.69 -8.10 -1.13
N LEU A 78 5.85 -8.62 -2.35
CA LEU A 78 5.54 -7.87 -3.57
C LEU A 78 4.07 -7.44 -3.61
N ASN A 79 3.14 -8.31 -3.24
CA ASN A 79 1.72 -7.98 -3.16
C ASN A 79 1.45 -6.86 -2.15
N GLN A 80 2.11 -6.88 -0.99
CA GLN A 80 2.04 -5.81 0.00
C GLN A 80 2.54 -4.48 -0.57
N MET A 81 3.66 -4.49 -1.31
CA MET A 81 4.18 -3.29 -1.98
C MET A 81 3.18 -2.74 -3.01
N THR A 82 2.53 -3.62 -3.78
CA THR A 82 1.46 -3.23 -4.72
C THR A 82 0.28 -2.60 -3.98
N MET A 83 -0.17 -3.16 -2.87
CA MET A 83 -1.26 -2.60 -2.08
C MET A 83 -0.92 -1.21 -1.54
N VAL A 84 0.31 -1.01 -1.05
CA VAL A 84 0.79 0.30 -0.59
C VAL A 84 0.81 1.31 -1.74
N TYR A 85 1.35 0.93 -2.90
CA TYR A 85 1.38 1.75 -4.10
C TYR A 85 -0.04 2.16 -4.53
N LEU A 86 -0.96 1.19 -4.61
CA LEU A 86 -2.35 1.45 -4.96
C LEU A 86 -3.05 2.33 -3.93
N GLY A 87 -2.75 2.15 -2.64
CA GLY A 87 -3.25 3.01 -1.57
C GLY A 87 -2.80 4.46 -1.73
N TRP A 88 -1.54 4.69 -2.11
CA TRP A 88 -1.04 6.01 -2.45
C TRP A 88 -1.69 6.59 -3.71
N ARG A 89 -1.69 5.84 -4.82
CA ARG A 89 -2.22 6.27 -6.12
C ARG A 89 -3.68 6.70 -6.02
N ASN A 90 -4.49 5.96 -5.26
CA ASN A 90 -5.91 6.24 -5.05
C ASN A 90 -6.18 7.26 -3.93
N ARG A 91 -5.15 7.94 -3.40
CA ARG A 91 -5.26 8.94 -2.32
C ARG A 91 -5.90 8.38 -1.05
N PHE A 92 -5.77 7.08 -0.80
CA PHE A 92 -6.14 6.46 0.46
C PHE A 92 -5.04 6.60 1.52
N LEU A 93 -3.79 6.67 1.07
CA LEU A 93 -2.63 6.87 1.94
C LEU A 93 -2.30 8.36 2.08
N PRO A 94 -2.18 8.91 3.30
CA PRO A 94 -1.66 10.25 3.52
C PRO A 94 -0.22 10.37 2.98
N ARG A 95 0.15 11.56 2.49
CA ARG A 95 1.51 11.81 1.96
C ARG A 95 2.61 11.49 2.97
N SER A 96 2.42 11.84 4.25
CA SER A 96 3.37 11.55 5.32
C SER A 96 3.61 10.04 5.50
N SER A 97 2.55 9.23 5.41
CA SER A 97 2.66 7.77 5.48
C SER A 97 3.31 7.18 4.23
N TRP A 98 3.02 7.76 3.05
CA TRP A 98 3.62 7.34 1.79
C TRP A 98 5.14 7.52 1.76
N GLU A 99 5.66 8.66 2.22
CA GLU A 99 7.10 8.92 2.19
C GLU A 99 7.90 7.90 3.03
N GLY A 100 7.37 7.46 4.17
CA GLY A 100 7.94 6.38 4.96
C GLY A 100 7.89 5.05 4.21
N LEU A 101 6.69 4.60 3.84
CA LEU A 101 6.49 3.30 3.19
C LEU A 101 7.20 3.18 1.83
N ARG A 102 7.33 4.29 1.08
CA ARG A 102 8.10 4.32 -0.16
C ARG A 102 9.58 4.04 0.08
N ARG A 103 10.16 4.54 1.18
CA ARG A 103 11.55 4.22 1.54
C ARG A 103 11.70 2.75 1.92
N ASP A 104 10.76 2.21 2.69
CA ASP A 104 10.77 0.79 3.05
C ASP A 104 10.69 -0.12 1.80
N ILE A 105 9.84 0.25 0.83
CA ILE A 105 9.78 -0.42 -0.48
C ILE A 105 11.10 -0.30 -1.22
N GLN A 106 11.69 0.91 -1.27
CA GLN A 106 12.95 1.15 -1.94
C GLN A 106 14.07 0.29 -1.35
N GLU A 107 14.22 0.26 -0.02
CA GLU A 107 15.20 -0.56 0.70
C GLU A 107 14.96 -2.05 0.44
N SER A 108 13.72 -2.52 0.58
CA SER A 108 13.37 -3.93 0.34
C SER A 108 13.63 -4.36 -1.09
N SER A 109 13.38 -3.48 -2.07
CA SER A 109 13.63 -3.75 -3.50
C SER A 109 15.11 -3.88 -3.86
N GLN A 110 16.02 -3.47 -2.96
CA GLN A 110 17.46 -3.70 -3.15
C GLN A 110 17.86 -5.15 -2.90
N SER A 111 17.05 -5.94 -2.20
CA SER A 111 17.36 -7.35 -1.93
C SER A 111 17.52 -8.14 -3.23
N PRO A 112 18.61 -8.93 -3.40
CA PRO A 112 18.81 -9.78 -4.57
C PRO A 112 17.63 -10.74 -4.82
N ASN A 113 17.04 -11.25 -3.75
CA ASN A 113 15.91 -12.19 -3.82
C ASN A 113 14.64 -11.50 -4.34
N VAL A 114 14.39 -10.26 -3.90
CA VAL A 114 13.27 -9.45 -4.41
C VAL A 114 13.47 -9.10 -5.88
N ARG A 115 14.68 -8.67 -6.29
CA ARG A 115 15.02 -8.38 -7.69
C ARG A 115 14.84 -9.61 -8.60
N LYS A 116 15.35 -10.77 -8.14
CA LYS A 116 15.22 -12.05 -8.86
C LYS A 116 13.75 -12.43 -9.04
N LEU A 117 12.94 -12.33 -7.99
CA LEU A 117 11.51 -12.62 -8.09
C LEU A 117 10.77 -11.60 -8.94
N TRP A 118 11.10 -10.32 -8.83
CA TRP A 118 10.51 -9.24 -9.62
C TRP A 118 10.69 -9.50 -11.12
N ASN A 119 11.89 -9.89 -11.56
CA ASN A 119 12.14 -10.22 -12.98
C ASN A 119 11.26 -11.37 -13.51
N GLN A 120 10.78 -12.25 -12.63
CA GLN A 120 9.89 -13.36 -13.00
C GLN A 120 8.42 -12.95 -12.98
N LEU A 121 8.03 -12.05 -12.06
CA LEU A 121 6.63 -11.73 -11.80
C LEU A 121 6.17 -10.40 -12.37
N SER A 122 7.07 -9.49 -12.72
CA SER A 122 6.75 -8.15 -13.22
C SER A 122 5.73 -8.13 -14.37
N PRO A 123 5.71 -9.09 -15.32
CA PRO A 123 4.73 -9.08 -16.41
C PRO A 123 3.27 -9.29 -15.96
N TYR A 124 3.04 -9.76 -14.73
CA TYR A 124 1.70 -9.98 -14.17
C TYR A 124 1.14 -8.75 -13.44
N TYR A 125 1.94 -7.69 -13.28
CA TYR A 125 1.50 -6.44 -12.65
C TYR A 125 1.15 -5.39 -13.69
N ASP A 126 0.39 -4.36 -13.29
CA ASP A 126 0.06 -3.24 -14.18
C ASP A 126 1.29 -2.39 -14.53
N GLU A 127 1.26 -1.75 -15.70
CA GLU A 127 2.40 -0.98 -16.24
C GLU A 127 2.85 0.15 -15.30
N GLU A 128 1.93 0.78 -14.58
CA GLU A 128 2.28 1.87 -13.67
C GLU A 128 3.03 1.36 -12.44
N PHE A 129 2.58 0.23 -11.87
CA PHE A 129 3.31 -0.43 -10.78
C PHE A 129 4.66 -0.96 -11.26
N GLN A 130 4.73 -1.50 -12.49
CA GLN A 130 6.01 -1.94 -13.06
C GLN A 130 7.00 -0.78 -13.13
N LYS A 131 6.58 0.37 -13.66
CA LYS A 131 7.41 1.58 -13.72
C LYS A 131 7.86 2.02 -12.32
N PHE A 132 6.94 2.04 -11.36
CA PHE A 132 7.25 2.39 -9.98
C PHE A 132 8.32 1.45 -9.39
N MET A 133 8.17 0.14 -9.54
CA MET A 133 9.14 -0.83 -9.03
C MET A 133 10.50 -0.74 -9.73
N THR A 134 10.52 -0.54 -11.05
CA THR A 134 11.77 -0.28 -11.79
C THR A 134 12.48 0.95 -11.24
N GLU A 135 11.77 2.06 -10.99
CA GLU A 135 12.36 3.24 -10.35
C GLU A 135 12.91 2.96 -8.93
N MET A 136 12.29 2.06 -8.17
CA MET A 136 12.78 1.70 -6.83
C MET A 136 14.05 0.85 -6.92
N ILE A 137 14.10 -0.07 -7.87
CA ILE A 137 15.22 -0.98 -8.11
C ILE A 137 16.44 -0.23 -8.69
N ASP A 138 16.21 0.74 -9.58
CA ASP A 138 17.28 1.45 -10.29
C ASP A 138 17.91 2.58 -9.46
N LYS A 139 17.23 3.10 -8.42
CA LYS A 139 17.74 4.18 -7.55
C LYS A 139 18.75 3.72 -6.49
N SER A 140 19.63 2.80 -6.85
CA SER A 140 20.72 2.30 -6.00
C SER A 140 22.02 3.09 -6.23
N ASP A 141 21.93 4.42 -6.12
CA ASP A 141 23.07 5.35 -6.15
C ASP A 141 23.22 6.05 -4.79
#